data_AF-A0A5E7RXK6-F1
#
_entry.id   AF-A0A5E7RXK6-F1
#
_cell.length_a   1.000
_cell.length_b   1.000
_cell.length_c   1.000
_cell.angle_alpha   90.00
_cell.angle_beta   90.00
_cell.angle_gamma   90.00
#
_symmetry.space_group_name_H-M   'P 1'
#
loop_
_entity.id
_entity.type
_entity.pdbx_description
1 polymer ?
#
loop_
_entity_poly.entity_id
_entity_poly.type
_entity_poly.pdbx_seq_one_letter_code
_entity_poly.pdbx_strand_id
1 'polypeptide(L)'
;MTKDQLPALTSAVARAIEAGKAAAEAAPNDGGSANLDRAYIRVGLLREGSLHKAGLEGWMQPASTYHARAFHLGAPFGGQGNRRYAGVQAMYKSLKAEGVDCGVWYQTD
;
A
#
# COMPACT_ATOMS: atom_id res chain seq x y z
N MET A 1 -6.87 -2.48 -14.84
CA MET A 1 -6.62 -1.03 -14.75
C MET A 1 -5.95 -0.54 -16.03
N THR A 2 -6.37 0.61 -16.56
CA THR A 2 -5.79 1.28 -17.74
C THR A 2 -4.99 2.52 -17.34
N LYS A 3 -4.29 3.16 -18.30
CA LYS A 3 -3.54 4.40 -18.04
C LYS A 3 -4.45 5.57 -17.66
N ASP A 4 -5.67 5.61 -18.18
CA ASP A 4 -6.62 6.70 -17.91
C ASP A 4 -7.11 6.69 -16.46
N GLN A 5 -7.03 5.53 -15.80
CA GLN A 5 -7.39 5.37 -14.39
C GLN A 5 -6.23 5.74 -13.44
N LEU A 6 -5.04 6.00 -13.98
CA LEU A 6 -3.83 6.24 -13.18
C LEU A 6 -3.89 7.52 -12.34
N PRO A 7 -4.40 8.67 -12.83
CA PRO A 7 -4.55 9.85 -11.99
C PRO A 7 -5.46 9.62 -10.78
N ALA A 8 -6.60 8.95 -10.99
CA ALA A 8 -7.53 8.60 -9.91
C ALA A 8 -6.88 7.67 -8.88
N LEU A 9 -6.10 6.69 -9.35
CA LEU A 9 -5.32 5.83 -8.46
C LEU A 9 -4.28 6.62 -7.65
N THR A 10 -3.53 7.52 -8.28
CA THR A 10 -2.54 8.34 -7.56
C THR A 10 -3.19 9.16 -6.46
N SER A 11 -4.35 9.77 -6.73
CA SER A 11 -5.12 10.50 -5.72
C SER A 11 -5.65 9.58 -4.59
N ALA A 12 -6.07 8.37 -4.92
CA ALA A 12 -6.49 7.37 -3.94
C ALA A 12 -5.32 6.95 -3.03
N VAL A 13 -4.14 6.70 -3.60
CA VAL A 13 -2.94 6.31 -2.86
C VAL A 13 -2.46 7.45 -1.95
N ALA A 14 -2.49 8.70 -2.42
CA ALA A 14 -2.13 9.85 -1.59
C ALA A 14 -3.02 9.94 -0.34
N ARG A 15 -4.34 9.80 -0.51
CA ARG A 15 -5.30 9.77 0.62
C ARG A 15 -5.06 8.58 1.55
N ALA A 16 -4.77 7.42 0.99
CA ALA A 16 -4.47 6.22 1.75
C ALA A 16 -3.21 6.40 2.61
N ILE A 17 -2.16 7.05 2.08
CA ILE A 17 -0.93 7.36 2.82
C ILE A 17 -1.24 8.29 4.00
N GLU A 18 -2.03 9.35 3.79
CA GLU A 18 -2.40 10.26 4.89
C GLU A 18 -3.24 9.55 5.97
N ALA A 19 -4.18 8.69 5.56
CA ALA A 19 -4.91 7.84 6.51
C ALA A 19 -3.98 6.88 7.27
N GLY A 20 -2.97 6.34 6.59
CA GLY A 20 -1.94 5.48 7.17
C GLY A 20 -1.10 6.20 8.21
N LYS A 21 -0.61 7.40 7.90
CA LYS A 21 0.14 8.26 8.84
C LYS A 21 -0.68 8.55 10.09
N ALA A 22 -1.92 9.02 9.94
CA ALA A 22 -2.79 9.35 11.06
C ALA A 22 -3.05 8.12 11.97
N ALA A 23 -3.26 6.94 11.38
CA ALA A 23 -3.49 5.72 12.15
C ALA A 23 -2.22 5.20 12.85
N ALA A 24 -1.06 5.30 12.21
CA ALA A 24 0.22 4.93 12.80
C ALA A 24 0.58 5.84 13.98
N GLU A 25 0.34 7.15 13.88
CA GLU A 25 0.56 8.12 14.95
C GLU A 25 -0.40 7.92 16.13
N ALA A 26 -1.67 7.58 15.84
CA ALA A 26 -2.68 7.31 16.87
C ALA A 26 -2.46 5.97 17.60
N ALA A 27 -1.61 5.07 17.08
CA ALA A 27 -1.36 3.78 17.70
C ALA A 27 -0.50 3.92 18.97
N PRO A 28 -1.00 3.48 20.14
CA PRO A 28 -0.42 3.81 21.44
C PRO A 28 0.87 3.03 21.76
N ASN A 29 1.09 1.89 21.11
CA ASN A 29 2.25 1.04 21.30
C ASN A 29 2.84 0.67 19.93
N ASP A 30 4.16 0.58 19.87
CA ASP A 30 4.94 0.24 18.68
C ASP A 30 5.58 -1.15 18.76
N GLY A 31 5.32 -1.90 19.83
CA GLY A 31 5.71 -3.31 19.94
C GLY A 31 4.97 -4.19 18.94
N GLY A 32 5.44 -5.42 18.78
CA GLY A 32 4.91 -6.40 17.83
C GLY A 32 5.90 -6.73 16.72
N SER A 33 5.47 -7.55 15.76
CA SER A 33 6.35 -8.13 14.73
C SER A 33 5.94 -7.82 13.29
N ALA A 34 4.92 -6.96 13.10
CA ALA A 34 4.41 -6.53 11.80
C ALA A 34 5.31 -5.48 11.10
N ASN A 35 6.62 -5.62 11.21
CA ASN A 35 7.60 -4.61 10.81
C ASN A 35 7.63 -4.35 9.29
N LEU A 36 7.25 -5.34 8.49
CA LEU A 36 7.39 -5.32 7.04
C LEU A 36 6.05 -5.37 6.30
N ASP A 37 4.95 -5.20 7.04
CA ASP A 37 3.61 -5.11 6.48
C ASP A 37 3.52 -3.98 5.45
N ARG A 38 2.70 -4.20 4.42
CA ARG A 38 2.51 -3.24 3.33
C ARG A 38 1.18 -3.45 2.62
N ALA A 39 0.59 -2.37 2.12
CA ALA A 39 -0.53 -2.46 1.19
C ALA A 39 -0.01 -2.71 -0.24
N TYR A 40 -0.74 -3.49 -1.03
CA TYR A 40 -0.46 -3.67 -2.45
C TYR A 40 -1.71 -3.41 -3.29
N ILE A 41 -1.50 -3.06 -4.55
CA ILE A 41 -2.55 -2.81 -5.54
C ILE A 41 -2.34 -3.68 -6.79
N ARG A 42 -3.43 -4.15 -7.41
CA ARG A 42 -3.37 -4.86 -8.68
C ARG A 42 -3.48 -3.88 -9.84
N VAL A 43 -2.41 -3.76 -10.61
CA VAL A 43 -2.28 -2.72 -11.65
C VAL A 43 -2.48 -3.24 -13.09
N GLY A 44 -2.90 -4.50 -13.25
CA GLY A 44 -3.08 -5.13 -14.57
C GLY A 44 -1.80 -5.12 -15.41
N LEU A 45 -1.86 -4.54 -16.61
CA LEU A 45 -0.73 -4.49 -17.55
C LEU A 45 0.18 -3.26 -17.38
N LEU A 46 -0.10 -2.36 -16.44
CA LEU A 46 0.74 -1.19 -16.20
C LEU A 46 2.14 -1.60 -15.74
N ARG A 47 3.15 -0.96 -16.35
CA ARG A 47 4.56 -1.17 -16.01
C ARG A 47 4.92 -0.31 -14.81
N GLU A 48 5.82 -0.80 -13.99
CA GLU A 48 6.37 -0.11 -12.81
C GLU A 48 6.85 1.31 -13.13
N GLY A 49 7.61 1.48 -14.21
CA GLY A 49 8.05 2.81 -14.65
C GLY A 49 6.90 3.78 -14.98
N SER A 50 5.72 3.31 -15.38
CA SER A 50 4.54 4.17 -15.56
C SER A 50 3.93 4.58 -14.21
N LEU A 51 3.97 3.71 -13.21
CA LEU A 51 3.48 4.01 -11.86
C LEU A 51 4.39 5.05 -11.19
N HIS A 52 5.71 4.88 -11.27
CA HIS A 52 6.66 5.86 -10.77
C HIS A 52 6.55 7.22 -11.45
N LYS A 53 6.38 7.25 -12.78
CA LYS A 53 6.13 8.52 -13.51
C LYS A 53 4.84 9.22 -13.06
N ALA A 54 3.88 8.47 -12.53
CA ALA A 54 2.66 9.01 -11.96
C ALA A 54 2.78 9.34 -10.45
N GLY A 55 3.98 9.30 -9.89
CA GLY A 55 4.27 9.66 -8.50
C GLY A 55 3.98 8.55 -7.47
N LEU A 56 3.75 7.31 -7.92
CA LEU A 56 3.58 6.19 -7.00
C LEU A 56 4.93 5.63 -6.56
N GLU A 57 5.15 5.60 -5.24
CA GLU A 57 6.31 4.98 -4.62
C GLU A 57 6.00 3.54 -4.18
N GLY A 58 6.96 2.65 -4.38
CA GLY A 58 6.76 1.21 -4.16
C GLY A 58 7.63 0.35 -5.06
N TRP A 59 7.28 -0.91 -5.19
CA TRP A 59 7.93 -1.83 -6.13
C TRP A 59 6.97 -2.85 -6.71
N MET A 60 7.27 -3.33 -7.91
CA MET A 60 6.52 -4.41 -8.53
C MET A 60 6.98 -5.77 -8.00
N GLN A 61 6.09 -6.50 -7.33
CA GLN A 61 6.32 -7.91 -7.05
C GLN A 61 5.93 -8.73 -8.28
N PRO A 62 6.83 -9.58 -8.83
CA PRO A 62 6.50 -10.46 -9.94
C PRO A 62 5.43 -11.47 -9.53
N ALA A 63 4.67 -12.00 -10.50
CA ALA A 63 3.79 -13.13 -10.23
C ALA A 63 4.61 -14.38 -9.88
N SER A 64 4.06 -15.22 -9.01
CA SER A 64 4.57 -16.57 -8.73
C SER A 64 3.41 -17.57 -8.75
N THR A 65 3.70 -18.84 -8.47
CA THR A 65 2.68 -19.88 -8.30
C THR A 65 1.69 -19.56 -7.16
N TYR A 66 2.07 -18.74 -6.19
CA TYR A 66 1.28 -18.48 -4.98
C TYR A 66 0.61 -17.11 -4.93
N HIS A 67 1.04 -16.17 -5.78
CA HIS A 67 0.47 -14.83 -5.81
C HIS A 67 0.54 -14.20 -7.20
N ALA A 68 -0.49 -13.40 -7.51
CA ALA A 68 -0.51 -12.60 -8.72
C ALA A 68 0.53 -11.46 -8.64
N ARG A 69 0.87 -10.90 -9.80
CA ARG A 69 1.67 -9.68 -9.89
C ARG A 69 0.92 -8.51 -9.22
N ALA A 70 1.61 -7.78 -8.35
CA ALA A 70 1.06 -6.63 -7.66
C ALA A 70 2.13 -5.55 -7.44
N PHE A 71 1.69 -4.31 -7.34
CA PHE A 71 2.57 -3.21 -6.95
C PHE A 71 2.42 -2.97 -5.45
N HIS A 72 3.49 -3.17 -4.70
CA HIS A 72 3.55 -2.95 -3.26
C HIS A 72 3.84 -1.49 -3.01
N LEU A 73 2.92 -0.82 -2.33
CA LEU A 73 3.05 0.60 -2.01
C LEU A 73 4.08 0.81 -0.92
N GLY A 74 4.81 1.92 -1.02
CA GLY A 74 5.56 2.45 0.12
C GLY A 74 4.62 2.70 1.30
N ALA A 75 5.14 2.49 2.51
CA ALA A 75 4.47 2.86 3.76
C ALA A 75 5.29 3.94 4.47
N PRO A 76 5.27 5.19 3.98
CA PRO A 76 6.12 6.28 4.46
C PRO A 76 5.55 6.91 5.74
N PHE A 77 5.35 6.08 6.77
CA PHE A 77 5.00 6.50 8.12
C PHE A 77 5.92 5.82 9.12
N GLY A 78 6.18 6.51 10.23
CA GLY A 78 7.06 6.04 11.29
C GLY A 78 6.47 4.89 12.09
N GLY A 79 7.35 4.12 12.73
CA GLY A 79 7.00 3.01 13.60
C GLY A 79 7.14 1.63 12.95
N GLN A 80 7.13 0.64 13.82
CA GLN A 80 7.28 -0.79 13.56
C GLN A 80 6.04 -1.52 14.12
N GLY A 81 6.07 -2.85 14.22
CA GLY A 81 5.04 -3.65 14.90
C GLY A 81 3.60 -3.15 14.73
N ASN A 82 2.97 -2.79 15.84
CA ASN A 82 1.58 -2.34 15.88
C ASN A 82 1.32 -1.01 15.15
N ARG A 83 2.25 -0.05 15.13
CA ARG A 83 2.06 1.19 14.37
C ARG A 83 2.10 0.93 12.87
N ARG A 84 3.03 0.08 12.45
CA ARG A 84 3.13 -0.36 11.06
C ARG A 84 1.86 -1.07 10.62
N TYR A 85 1.38 -2.01 11.43
CA TYR A 85 0.10 -2.68 11.21
C TYR A 85 -1.05 -1.66 11.10
N ALA A 86 -1.21 -0.76 12.07
CA ALA A 86 -2.29 0.22 12.10
C ALA A 86 -2.29 1.11 10.84
N GLY A 87 -1.13 1.63 10.45
CA GLY A 87 -1.00 2.46 9.25
C GLY A 87 -1.34 1.68 7.97
N VAL A 88 -0.83 0.45 7.82
CA VAL A 88 -1.11 -0.37 6.64
C VAL A 88 -2.59 -0.77 6.56
N GLN A 89 -3.24 -1.08 7.68
CA GLN A 89 -4.67 -1.35 7.72
C GLN A 89 -5.50 -0.13 7.31
N ALA A 90 -5.10 1.06 7.74
CA ALA A 90 -5.78 2.29 7.37
C ALA A 90 -5.61 2.61 5.87
N MET A 91 -4.40 2.43 5.32
CA MET A 91 -4.19 2.52 3.87
C MET A 91 -5.11 1.57 3.10
N TYR A 92 -5.14 0.30 3.50
CA TYR A 92 -5.96 -0.72 2.85
C TYR A 92 -7.45 -0.35 2.88
N LYS A 93 -7.97 0.07 4.04
CA LYS A 93 -9.38 0.49 4.18
C LYS A 93 -9.71 1.70 3.30
N SER A 94 -8.82 2.70 3.26
CA SER A 94 -8.99 3.88 2.39
C SER A 94 -9.07 3.48 0.91
N LEU A 95 -8.11 2.67 0.44
CA LEU A 95 -8.08 2.20 -0.95
C LEU A 95 -9.31 1.37 -1.30
N LYS A 96 -9.73 0.48 -0.39
CA LYS A 96 -10.89 -0.39 -0.62
C LYS A 96 -12.20 0.40 -0.69
N ALA A 97 -12.35 1.45 0.12
CA ALA A 97 -13.52 2.33 0.09
C ALA A 97 -13.65 3.07 -1.26
N GLU A 98 -12.54 3.30 -1.95
CA GLU A 98 -12.51 3.90 -3.29
C GLU A 98 -12.63 2.87 -4.42
N GLY A 99 -12.86 1.59 -4.09
CA GLY A 99 -13.02 0.51 -5.07
C GLY A 99 -11.72 0.04 -5.72
N VAL A 100 -10.55 0.41 -5.16
CA VAL A 100 -9.26 -0.07 -5.67
C VAL A 100 -9.10 -1.56 -5.38
N ASP A 101 -8.69 -2.34 -6.37
CA ASP A 101 -8.32 -3.76 -6.18
C ASP A 101 -6.98 -3.84 -5.45
N CYS A 102 -7.06 -4.04 -4.14
CA CYS A 102 -5.94 -3.97 -3.21
C CYS A 102 -6.03 -5.05 -2.12
N GLY A 103 -4.92 -5.25 -1.44
CA GLY A 103 -4.81 -6.13 -0.28
C GLY A 103 -3.66 -5.73 0.64
N VAL A 104 -3.51 -6.47 1.74
CA VAL A 104 -2.39 -6.33 2.66
C VAL A 104 -1.46 -7.52 2.49
N TRP A 105 -0.18 -7.22 2.36
CA TRP A 105 0.89 -8.20 2.49
C TRP A 105 1.41 -8.13 3.91
N TYR A 106 1.16 -9.19 4.68
CA TYR A 106 1.70 -9.35 6.01
C TYR A 106 3.09 -9.96 5.92
N GLN A 107 4.06 -9.35 6.58
CA GLN A 107 5.41 -9.90 6.66
C GLN A 107 5.97 -9.70 8.05
N THR A 108 6.19 -10.84 8.70
CA THR A 108 6.98 -10.93 9.92
C THR A 108 8.46 -10.86 9.53
N ASP A 109 9.22 -10.13 10.34
CA ASP A 109 10.69 -10.15 10.32
C ASP A 109 11.20 -11.41 11.05
#